data_AF-A0AAN1BDW1-F1
#
_entry.id   AF-A0AAN1BDW1-F1
#
_cell.length_a   1.000
_cell.length_b   1.000
_cell.length_c   1.000
_cell.angle_alpha   90.00
_cell.angle_beta   90.00
_cell.angle_gamma   90.00
#
_symmetry.space_group_name_H-M   'P 1'
#
loop_
_entity.id
_entity.type
_entity.pdbx_description
1 polymer ?
#
loop_
_entity_poly.entity_id
_entity_poly.type
_entity_poly.pdbx_seq_one_letter_code
_entity_poly.pdbx_strand_id
1 'polypeptide(L)'
;MRPDYKFWANEGEWFEDAYGYVFLARALKKVGKALYPEWSGREPLTLEPLSDLWFDAGGMKFPQPRGSVSGATVDEVRRLLLTHAPEKLEEQPAASAPRLQPLRTARDASRGPATVYRTPRMELTDQSWEAGVEVAKRENERRQAALDRYDGAQKFLKEAMRDGKLKFVLLPLRGGQFSQPMPANWWNVKDASNRFFNCKMDPQQPFSAYVGGDRLIFVNGEELDALLKSATPLTKPKNSEEAGALLEKARAIYDEMRDSGPLSRASFEKACRKQNIPSTTSRAVYSEKIGEQKPSK
;
A
#
# COMPACT_ATOMS: atom_id res chain seq x y z
N MET A 1 4.15 0.62 7.68
CA MET A 1 4.36 2.06 7.99
C MET A 1 4.33 2.82 6.68
N ARG A 2 3.45 3.82 6.54
CA ARG A 2 3.32 4.60 5.31
C ARG A 2 4.55 5.51 5.12
N PRO A 3 5.14 5.61 3.92
CA PRO A 3 6.24 6.54 3.66
C PRO A 3 5.78 8.01 3.66
N ASP A 4 6.72 8.95 3.79
CA ASP A 4 6.42 10.38 3.82
C ASP A 4 5.91 10.89 2.46
N TYR A 5 4.62 11.19 2.39
CA TYR A 5 3.99 11.64 1.15
C TYR A 5 4.68 12.87 0.54
N LYS A 6 5.12 13.83 1.36
CA LYS A 6 5.74 15.07 0.84
C LYS A 6 7.09 14.76 0.21
N PHE A 7 7.91 13.97 0.90
CA PHE A 7 9.21 13.55 0.39
C PHE A 7 9.07 12.76 -0.91
N TRP A 8 8.16 11.79 -0.98
CA TRP A 8 8.03 10.94 -2.17
C TRP A 8 7.34 11.63 -3.35
N ALA A 9 6.57 12.69 -3.11
CA ALA A 9 5.94 13.50 -4.16
C ALA A 9 6.92 14.49 -4.80
N ASN A 10 7.96 14.91 -4.07
CA ASN A 10 8.91 15.94 -4.50
C ASN A 10 10.25 15.34 -4.94
N GLU A 11 10.26 14.60 -6.06
CA GLU A 11 11.49 13.97 -6.57
C GLU A 11 12.62 14.96 -6.86
N GLY A 12 12.28 16.19 -7.24
CA GLY A 12 13.25 17.25 -7.51
C GLY A 12 14.00 17.74 -6.26
N GLU A 13 13.50 17.44 -5.06
CA GLU A 13 14.16 17.78 -3.79
C GLU A 13 15.06 16.64 -3.28
N TRP A 14 15.13 15.52 -3.99
CA TRP A 14 15.99 14.40 -3.60
C TRP A 14 17.45 14.70 -3.91
N PHE A 15 18.33 14.27 -3.00
CA PHE A 15 19.78 14.40 -3.17
C PHE A 15 20.25 13.67 -4.42
N GLU A 16 21.04 14.37 -5.24
CA GLU A 16 21.62 13.88 -6.50
C GLU A 16 22.43 12.60 -6.33
N ASP A 17 22.37 11.74 -7.35
CA ASP A 17 23.26 10.60 -7.46
C ASP A 17 24.68 11.13 -7.71
N ALA A 18 25.69 10.58 -7.03
CA ALA A 18 27.03 11.15 -7.06
C ALA A 18 28.11 10.07 -6.88
N TYR A 19 29.25 10.25 -7.56
CA TYR A 19 30.44 9.39 -7.44
C TYR A 19 30.15 7.89 -7.62
N GLY A 20 29.25 7.54 -8.54
CA GLY A 20 28.86 6.15 -8.79
C GLY A 20 27.87 5.57 -7.77
N TYR A 21 27.38 6.37 -6.82
CA TYR A 21 26.35 5.97 -5.87
C TYR A 21 24.98 6.52 -6.26
N VAL A 22 23.95 5.70 -6.08
CA VAL A 22 22.55 6.02 -6.38
C VAL A 22 21.79 6.22 -5.07
N PHE A 23 21.03 7.31 -4.97
CA PHE A 23 20.22 7.57 -3.79
C PHE A 23 19.15 6.48 -3.61
N LEU A 24 18.91 6.03 -2.37
CA LEU A 24 18.05 4.87 -2.08
C LEU A 24 16.64 5.00 -2.68
N ALA A 25 16.06 6.21 -2.71
CA ALA A 25 14.74 6.43 -3.31
C ALA A 25 14.72 6.15 -4.82
N ARG A 26 15.77 6.58 -5.54
CA ARG A 26 15.96 6.28 -6.96
C ARG A 26 16.27 4.81 -7.20
N ALA A 27 17.09 4.20 -6.35
CA ALA A 27 17.39 2.77 -6.42
C ALA A 27 16.09 1.94 -6.30
N LEU A 28 15.20 2.30 -5.37
CA LEU A 28 13.90 1.65 -5.21
C LEU A 28 13.03 1.77 -6.47
N LYS A 29 13.01 2.94 -7.12
CA LYS A 29 12.29 3.11 -8.39
C LYS A 29 12.88 2.28 -9.52
N LYS A 30 14.22 2.20 -9.63
CA LYS A 30 14.89 1.35 -10.63
C LYS A 30 14.54 -0.13 -10.42
N VAL A 31 14.61 -0.61 -9.18
CA VAL A 31 14.23 -1.98 -8.79
C VAL A 31 12.76 -2.25 -9.10
N GLY A 32 11.87 -1.33 -8.71
CA GLY A 32 10.44 -1.47 -8.97
C GLY A 32 10.13 -1.63 -10.45
N LYS A 33 10.73 -0.81 -11.31
CA LYS A 33 10.60 -0.91 -12.78
C LYS A 33 11.16 -2.21 -13.36
N ALA A 34 12.26 -2.72 -12.80
CA ALA A 34 12.87 -3.96 -13.26
C ALA A 34 12.05 -5.20 -12.86
N LEU A 35 11.50 -5.20 -11.64
CA LEU A 35 10.74 -6.33 -11.12
C LEU A 35 9.29 -6.35 -11.63
N TYR A 36 8.68 -5.18 -11.81
CA TYR A 36 7.25 -5.04 -12.10
C TYR A 36 7.05 -4.17 -13.34
N PRO A 37 6.65 -4.74 -14.48
CA PRO A 37 6.39 -3.99 -15.71
C PRO A 37 5.33 -2.88 -15.54
N GLU A 38 4.37 -3.08 -14.63
CA GLU A 38 3.31 -2.11 -14.32
C GLU A 38 3.70 -1.06 -13.26
N TRP A 39 4.98 -0.99 -12.87
CA TRP A 39 5.46 -0.02 -11.91
C TRP A 39 5.30 1.42 -12.43
N SER A 40 4.43 2.16 -11.77
CA SER A 40 4.08 3.54 -12.12
C SER A 40 5.08 4.58 -11.61
N GLY A 41 5.93 4.23 -10.65
CA GLY A 41 6.76 5.17 -9.89
C GLY A 41 6.03 5.85 -8.73
N ARG A 42 4.71 5.70 -8.65
CA ARG A 42 3.84 6.30 -7.62
C ARG A 42 3.42 5.29 -6.54
N GLU A 43 3.94 4.09 -6.57
CA GLU A 43 3.72 3.04 -5.55
C GLU A 43 3.91 3.56 -4.11
N PRO A 44 4.97 4.33 -3.78
CA PRO A 44 5.14 4.89 -2.43
C PRO A 44 4.04 5.90 -2.04
N LEU A 45 3.37 6.52 -3.01
CA LEU A 45 2.31 7.50 -2.80
C LEU A 45 0.93 6.86 -2.69
N THR A 46 0.83 5.54 -2.88
CA THR A 46 -0.44 4.81 -2.85
C THR A 46 -1.07 4.94 -1.47
N LEU A 47 -2.35 5.31 -1.45
CA LEU A 47 -3.14 5.33 -0.21
C LEU A 47 -3.38 3.90 0.27
N GLU A 48 -3.48 3.75 1.59
CA GLU A 48 -3.90 2.48 2.16
C GLU A 48 -5.34 2.15 1.72
N PRO A 49 -5.66 0.85 1.55
CA PRO A 49 -7.04 0.43 1.31
C PRO A 49 -7.95 0.87 2.45
N LEU A 50 -9.20 1.20 2.13
CA LEU A 50 -10.21 1.55 3.11
C LEU A 50 -10.58 0.32 3.93
N SER A 51 -9.95 0.17 5.09
CA SER A 51 -10.03 -1.04 5.92
C SER A 51 -11.28 -1.10 6.77
N ASP A 52 -11.77 0.05 7.26
CA ASP A 52 -13.01 0.19 8.04
C ASP A 52 -14.27 0.05 7.17
N LEU A 53 -14.13 0.09 5.84
CA LEU A 53 -15.23 -0.08 4.92
C LEU A 53 -15.85 -1.48 5.02
N TRP A 54 -15.04 -2.50 5.36
CA TRP A 54 -15.44 -3.91 5.45
C TRP A 54 -15.49 -4.40 6.90
N PHE A 55 -16.43 -5.28 7.21
CA PHE A 55 -16.38 -6.11 8.42
C PHE A 55 -15.99 -7.54 8.04
N ASP A 56 -15.14 -8.17 8.86
CA ASP A 56 -14.74 -9.57 8.70
C ASP A 56 -15.58 -10.44 9.64
N ALA A 57 -16.29 -11.41 9.08
CA ALA A 57 -16.99 -12.44 9.82
C ALA A 57 -16.64 -13.82 9.25
N GLY A 58 -15.83 -14.58 10.00
CA GLY A 58 -15.46 -15.95 9.63
C GLY A 58 -14.68 -16.05 8.32
N GLY A 59 -13.85 -15.05 8.01
CA GLY A 59 -13.02 -14.98 6.81
C GLY A 59 -13.72 -14.41 5.58
N MET A 60 -15.00 -14.02 5.70
CA MET A 60 -15.74 -13.32 4.65
C MET A 60 -15.83 -11.83 4.96
N LYS A 61 -15.59 -11.01 3.94
CA LYS A 61 -15.66 -9.56 4.02
C LYS A 61 -17.01 -9.08 3.52
N PHE A 62 -17.69 -8.31 4.35
CA PHE A 62 -18.99 -7.75 4.05
C PHE A 62 -18.95 -6.22 4.11
N PRO A 63 -19.72 -5.53 3.25
CA PRO A 63 -19.84 -4.08 3.28
C PRO A 63 -20.44 -3.58 4.59
N GLN A 64 -19.77 -2.62 5.24
CA GLN A 64 -20.36 -1.94 6.38
C GLN A 64 -21.37 -0.88 5.92
N PRO A 65 -22.46 -0.68 6.68
CA PRO A 65 -23.37 0.42 6.42
C PRO A 65 -22.66 1.75 6.69
N ARG A 66 -23.09 2.81 5.99
CA ARG A 66 -22.51 4.15 6.07
C ARG A 66 -22.35 4.68 7.51
N GLY A 67 -23.29 4.35 8.39
CA GLY A 67 -23.28 4.79 9.79
C GLY A 67 -22.20 4.14 10.66
N SER A 68 -21.61 3.02 10.20
CA SER A 68 -20.60 2.26 10.94
C SER A 68 -19.16 2.53 10.49
N VAL A 69 -18.97 3.32 9.43
CA VAL A 69 -17.65 3.69 8.90
C VAL A 69 -17.22 5.08 9.35
N SER A 70 -15.92 5.37 9.32
CA SER A 70 -15.43 6.70 9.67
C SER A 70 -15.85 7.77 8.65
N GLY A 71 -15.96 9.02 9.09
CA GLY A 71 -16.27 10.15 8.20
C GLY A 71 -15.25 10.32 7.07
N ALA A 72 -13.97 10.06 7.34
CA ALA A 72 -12.91 10.10 6.32
C ALA A 72 -13.12 9.06 5.23
N THR A 73 -13.56 7.84 5.59
CA THR A 73 -13.91 6.79 4.63
C THR A 73 -15.14 7.16 3.81
N VAL A 74 -16.15 7.79 4.42
CA VAL A 74 -17.32 8.30 3.67
C VAL A 74 -16.89 9.36 2.65
N ASP A 75 -16.02 10.30 3.04
CA ASP A 75 -15.52 11.35 2.15
C ASP A 75 -14.64 10.77 1.02
N GLU A 76 -13.85 9.73 1.32
CA GLU A 76 -13.10 8.99 0.31
C GLU A 76 -14.01 8.31 -0.70
N VAL A 77 -15.02 7.57 -0.23
CA VAL A 77 -16.00 6.89 -1.10
C VAL A 77 -16.72 7.91 -1.98
N ARG A 78 -17.15 9.05 -1.41
CA ARG A 78 -17.73 10.17 -2.17
C ARG A 78 -16.80 10.65 -3.27
N ARG A 79 -15.50 10.86 -2.97
CA ARG A 79 -14.51 11.31 -3.95
C ARG A 79 -14.25 10.29 -5.05
N LEU A 80 -14.20 9.00 -4.70
CA LEU A 80 -14.06 7.92 -5.67
C LEU A 80 -15.27 7.84 -6.59
N LEU A 81 -16.48 7.98 -6.04
CA LEU A 81 -17.70 8.00 -6.82
C LEU A 81 -17.72 9.19 -7.78
N LEU A 82 -17.39 10.40 -7.30
CA LEU A 82 -17.26 11.60 -8.15
C LEU A 82 -16.24 11.43 -9.29
N THR A 83 -15.16 10.68 -9.04
CA THR A 83 -14.08 10.49 -10.02
C THR A 83 -14.41 9.42 -11.07
N HIS A 84 -15.08 8.33 -10.67
CA HIS A 84 -15.23 7.13 -11.49
C HIS A 84 -16.66 6.86 -11.97
N ALA A 85 -17.68 7.37 -11.28
CA ALA A 85 -19.08 7.20 -11.62
C ALA A 85 -19.91 8.39 -11.09
N PRO A 86 -19.62 9.63 -11.56
CA PRO A 86 -20.30 10.83 -11.08
C PRO A 86 -21.81 10.80 -11.30
N GLU A 87 -22.30 10.06 -12.29
CA GLU A 87 -23.71 9.86 -12.57
C GLU A 87 -24.46 9.08 -11.49
N LYS A 88 -23.74 8.39 -10.60
CA LYS A 88 -24.31 7.62 -9.47
C LYS A 88 -24.21 8.38 -8.15
N LEU A 89 -23.70 9.61 -8.17
CA LEU A 89 -23.57 10.44 -6.98
C LEU A 89 -24.89 11.17 -6.72
N GLU A 90 -25.64 10.68 -5.74
CA GLU A 90 -26.83 11.35 -5.22
C GLU A 90 -26.64 11.63 -3.73
N GLU A 91 -26.96 12.86 -3.33
CA GLU A 91 -26.87 13.32 -1.96
C GLU A 91 -28.24 13.77 -1.44
N GLN A 92 -28.51 13.47 -0.18
CA GLN A 92 -29.72 13.85 0.53
C GLN A 92 -29.37 14.59 1.83
N PRO A 93 -30.24 15.47 2.34
CA PRO A 93 -30.06 16.04 3.67
C PRO A 93 -29.98 14.92 4.72
N ALA A 94 -29.02 15.02 5.64
CA ALA A 94 -28.88 14.08 6.74
C ALA A 94 -30.22 13.95 7.49
N ALA A 95 -30.60 12.75 7.88
CA ALA A 95 -31.82 12.54 8.67
C ALA A 95 -31.80 13.31 10.00
N SER A 96 -30.61 13.61 10.52
CA SER A 96 -30.36 14.42 11.71
C SER A 96 -30.19 15.92 11.45
N ALA A 97 -30.31 16.36 10.18
CA ALA A 97 -30.18 17.78 9.85
C ALA A 97 -31.31 18.58 10.54
N PRO A 98 -30.98 19.68 11.22
CA PRO A 98 -32.00 20.54 11.80
C PRO A 98 -32.93 21.01 10.69
N ARG A 99 -34.24 20.77 10.85
CA ARG A 99 -35.25 21.32 9.95
C ARG A 99 -35.04 22.83 9.87
N LEU A 100 -34.87 23.36 8.66
CA LEU A 100 -34.81 24.80 8.43
C LEU A 100 -36.05 25.42 9.06
N GLN A 101 -35.88 26.20 10.13
CA GLN A 101 -36.98 26.94 10.70
C GLN A 101 -37.37 28.05 9.73
N PRO A 102 -38.67 28.38 9.61
CA PRO A 102 -39.12 29.54 8.84
C PRO A 102 -38.32 30.77 9.24
N LEU A 103 -38.05 31.66 8.28
CA LEU A 103 -37.46 32.98 8.56
C LEU A 103 -38.25 33.64 9.69
N ARG A 104 -37.60 33.82 10.84
CA ARG A 104 -38.21 34.50 12.00
C ARG A 104 -38.60 35.91 11.56
N THR A 105 -39.82 36.32 11.88
CA THR A 105 -40.22 37.72 11.70
C THR A 105 -39.42 38.60 12.67
N ALA A 106 -39.31 39.90 12.39
CA ALA A 106 -38.63 40.85 13.29
C ALA A 106 -39.15 40.81 14.74
N ARG A 107 -40.39 40.33 14.94
CA ARG A 107 -41.04 40.16 16.23
C ARG A 107 -40.51 38.97 17.05
N ASP A 108 -39.91 37.97 16.40
CA ASP A 108 -39.42 36.73 17.02
C ASP A 108 -37.93 36.75 17.35
N ALA A 109 -37.23 37.83 16.97
CA ALA A 109 -35.79 38.03 17.20
C ALA A 109 -35.43 38.19 18.70
N SER A 110 -36.41 38.50 19.55
CA SER A 110 -36.23 38.68 21.00
C SER A 110 -36.22 37.37 21.80
N ARG A 111 -36.56 36.22 21.20
CA ARG A 111 -36.71 34.92 21.89
C ARG A 111 -35.44 34.05 21.89
N GLY A 112 -34.32 34.62 22.32
CA GLY A 112 -33.06 33.87 22.52
C GLY A 112 -32.19 33.72 21.26
N PRO A 113 -30.98 33.16 21.39
CA PRO A 113 -29.99 33.13 20.32
C PRO A 113 -30.53 32.34 19.12
N ALA A 114 -30.49 32.98 17.95
CA ALA A 114 -30.81 32.33 16.69
C ALA A 114 -29.86 31.14 16.50
N THR A 115 -30.40 29.93 16.37
CA THR A 115 -29.64 28.80 15.81
C THR A 115 -29.18 29.23 14.44
N VAL A 116 -27.87 29.47 14.30
CA VAL A 116 -27.20 29.84 13.05
C VAL A 116 -27.74 28.94 11.94
N TYR A 117 -28.20 29.54 10.84
CA TYR A 117 -28.62 28.82 9.64
C TYR A 117 -27.46 27.94 9.17
N ARG A 118 -27.44 26.70 9.63
CA ARG A 118 -26.45 25.71 9.21
C ARG A 118 -27.01 25.08 7.96
N THR A 119 -26.29 25.20 6.85
CA THR A 119 -26.58 24.45 5.63
C THR A 119 -26.80 22.98 6.02
N PRO A 120 -27.88 22.34 5.57
CA PRO A 120 -28.13 20.94 5.91
C PRO A 120 -26.90 20.12 5.53
N ARG A 121 -26.42 19.28 6.46
CA ARG A 121 -25.33 18.37 6.15
C ARG A 121 -25.84 17.41 5.07
N MET A 122 -25.20 17.39 3.90
CA MET A 122 -25.54 16.48 2.81
C MET A 122 -24.82 15.15 2.98
N GLU A 123 -25.55 14.05 2.84
CA GLU A 123 -25.10 12.67 2.98
C GLU A 123 -25.41 11.88 1.73
N LEU A 124 -24.58 10.89 1.40
CA LEU A 124 -24.86 9.98 0.28
C LEU A 124 -26.18 9.23 0.52
N THR A 125 -26.97 9.05 -0.54
CA THR A 125 -28.11 8.11 -0.52
C THR A 125 -27.58 6.68 -0.35
N ASP A 126 -28.43 5.75 0.11
CA ASP A 126 -28.02 4.35 0.29
C ASP A 126 -27.59 3.70 -1.06
N GLN A 127 -28.28 4.04 -2.15
CA GLN A 127 -27.91 3.60 -3.49
C GLN A 127 -26.54 4.16 -3.93
N SER A 128 -26.26 5.43 -3.65
CA SER A 128 -24.95 6.05 -3.93
C SER A 128 -23.85 5.43 -3.07
N TRP A 129 -24.18 5.07 -1.82
CA TRP A 129 -23.26 4.38 -0.92
C TRP A 129 -22.89 3.00 -1.45
N GLU A 130 -23.86 2.19 -1.86
CA GLU A 130 -23.64 0.87 -2.45
C GLU A 130 -22.80 0.95 -3.74
N ALA A 131 -23.13 1.90 -4.63
CA ALA A 131 -22.35 2.15 -5.82
C ALA A 131 -20.90 2.57 -5.50
N GLY A 132 -20.74 3.46 -4.51
CA GLY A 132 -19.42 3.92 -4.03
C GLY A 132 -18.60 2.80 -3.40
N VAL A 133 -19.24 1.89 -2.67
CA VAL A 133 -18.64 0.69 -2.08
C VAL A 133 -18.05 -0.23 -3.16
N GLU A 134 -18.77 -0.44 -4.26
CA GLU A 134 -18.27 -1.25 -5.38
C GLU A 134 -17.09 -0.58 -6.10
N VAL A 135 -17.13 0.75 -6.30
CA VAL A 135 -15.98 1.51 -6.83
C VAL A 135 -14.79 1.41 -5.89
N ALA A 136 -15.02 1.59 -4.58
CA ALA A 136 -13.99 1.52 -3.55
C ALA A 136 -13.37 0.12 -3.44
N LYS A 137 -14.12 -0.94 -3.68
CA LYS A 137 -13.59 -2.31 -3.73
C LYS A 137 -12.54 -2.47 -4.83
N ARG A 138 -12.86 -2.05 -6.07
CA ARG A 138 -11.92 -2.12 -7.21
C ARG A 138 -10.70 -1.25 -6.98
N GLU A 139 -10.91 -0.05 -6.42
CA GLU A 139 -9.83 0.85 -6.08
C GLU A 139 -8.93 0.29 -4.96
N ASN A 140 -9.51 -0.36 -3.95
CA ASN A 140 -8.77 -1.04 -2.89
C ASN A 140 -7.90 -2.19 -3.45
N GLU A 141 -8.42 -2.97 -4.41
CA GLU A 141 -7.63 -4.00 -5.10
C GLU A 141 -6.45 -3.39 -5.86
N ARG A 142 -6.68 -2.28 -6.58
CA ARG A 142 -5.63 -1.54 -7.29
C ARG A 142 -4.56 -1.00 -6.31
N ARG A 143 -4.99 -0.39 -5.20
CA ARG A 143 -4.10 0.13 -4.14
C ARG A 143 -3.29 -1.00 -3.51
N GLN A 144 -3.94 -2.10 -3.15
CA GLN A 144 -3.25 -3.25 -2.55
C GLN A 144 -2.20 -3.83 -3.49
N ALA A 145 -2.49 -3.94 -4.79
CA ALA A 145 -1.52 -4.41 -5.78
C ALA A 145 -0.30 -3.48 -5.87
N ALA A 146 -0.50 -2.16 -5.85
CA ALA A 146 0.59 -1.19 -5.85
C ALA A 146 1.42 -1.23 -4.55
N LEU A 147 0.79 -1.40 -3.39
CA LEU A 147 1.49 -1.59 -2.11
C LEU A 147 2.26 -2.91 -2.07
N ASP A 148 1.70 -4.01 -2.59
CA ASP A 148 2.39 -5.29 -2.67
C ASP A 148 3.67 -5.20 -3.53
N ARG A 149 3.61 -4.45 -4.65
CA ARG A 149 4.80 -4.15 -5.47
C ARG A 149 5.81 -3.33 -4.69
N TYR A 150 5.36 -2.29 -4.01
CA TYR A 150 6.21 -1.42 -3.18
C TYR A 150 6.99 -2.24 -2.15
N ASP A 151 6.28 -3.06 -1.38
CA ASP A 151 6.85 -3.94 -0.36
C ASP A 151 7.82 -4.95 -1.00
N GLY A 152 7.47 -5.49 -2.17
CA GLY A 152 8.33 -6.39 -2.93
C GLY A 152 9.66 -5.76 -3.33
N ALA A 153 9.63 -4.52 -3.86
CA ALA A 153 10.84 -3.78 -4.24
C ALA A 153 11.70 -3.41 -3.02
N GLN A 154 11.09 -2.97 -1.92
CA GLN A 154 11.81 -2.70 -0.66
C GLN A 154 12.49 -3.97 -0.13
N LYS A 155 11.77 -5.09 -0.14
CA LYS A 155 12.28 -6.37 0.31
C LYS A 155 13.45 -6.84 -0.55
N PHE A 156 13.35 -6.71 -1.87
CA PHE A 156 14.45 -7.05 -2.79
C PHE A 156 15.73 -6.27 -2.46
N LEU A 157 15.63 -4.94 -2.28
CA LEU A 157 16.76 -4.11 -1.89
C LEU A 157 17.33 -4.49 -0.52
N LYS A 158 16.46 -4.67 0.48
CA LYS A 158 16.84 -5.11 1.82
C LYS A 158 17.62 -6.42 1.77
N GLU A 159 17.13 -7.41 1.03
CA GLU A 159 17.77 -8.72 0.92
C GLU A 159 19.12 -8.62 0.20
N ALA A 160 19.21 -7.85 -0.89
CA ALA A 160 20.48 -7.62 -1.59
C ALA A 160 21.53 -6.95 -0.70
N MET A 161 21.14 -5.93 0.08
CA MET A 161 22.06 -5.24 1.01
C MET A 161 22.44 -6.12 2.20
N ARG A 162 21.48 -6.88 2.76
CA ARG A 162 21.72 -7.82 3.87
C ARG A 162 22.67 -8.93 3.47
N ASP A 163 22.51 -9.46 2.25
CA ASP A 163 23.31 -10.58 1.75
C ASP A 163 24.66 -10.10 1.17
N GLY A 164 24.98 -8.81 1.27
CA GLY A 164 26.25 -8.23 0.82
C GLY A 164 26.39 -8.12 -0.71
N LYS A 165 25.31 -8.36 -1.46
CA LYS A 165 25.29 -8.24 -2.92
C LYS A 165 25.19 -6.79 -3.41
N LEU A 166 24.72 -5.90 -2.54
CA LEU A 166 24.63 -4.47 -2.80
C LEU A 166 25.22 -3.70 -1.62
N LYS A 167 26.34 -3.03 -1.84
CA LYS A 167 26.94 -2.15 -0.85
C LYS A 167 26.13 -0.87 -0.73
N PHE A 168 26.09 -0.36 0.49
CA PHE A 168 25.48 0.93 0.80
C PHE A 168 26.45 1.80 1.60
N VAL A 169 26.31 3.10 1.42
CA VAL A 169 27.08 4.16 2.09
C VAL A 169 26.12 5.20 2.63
N LEU A 170 26.62 6.02 3.56
CA LEU A 170 25.85 7.06 4.22
C LEU A 170 26.44 8.44 3.91
N LEU A 171 25.57 9.40 3.62
CA LEU A 171 25.92 10.81 3.41
C LEU A 171 25.30 11.68 4.51
N PRO A 172 26.08 12.50 5.24
CA PRO A 172 25.53 13.45 6.20
C PRO A 172 24.61 14.48 5.54
N LEU A 173 23.52 14.86 6.21
CA LEU A 173 22.56 15.85 5.68
C LEU A 173 23.16 17.23 5.41
N ARG A 174 24.21 17.61 6.16
CA ARG A 174 24.91 18.89 5.99
C ARG A 174 26.00 18.85 4.91
N GLY A 175 26.07 17.76 4.14
CA GLY A 175 27.12 17.52 3.16
C GLY A 175 28.41 16.97 3.78
N GLY A 176 29.39 16.72 2.91
CA GLY A 176 30.66 16.09 3.26
C GLY A 176 30.94 14.88 2.36
N GLN A 177 31.84 14.01 2.81
CA GLN A 177 32.16 12.78 2.09
C GLN A 177 31.20 11.64 2.44
N PHE A 178 31.03 10.72 1.49
CA PHE A 178 30.41 9.43 1.76
C PHE A 178 31.20 8.68 2.84
N SER A 179 30.47 7.96 3.68
CA SER A 179 31.10 6.99 4.57
C SER A 179 31.79 5.89 3.78
N GLN A 180 32.67 5.14 4.46
CA GLN A 180 33.04 3.81 3.97
C GLN A 180 31.80 2.92 3.80
N PRO A 181 31.85 1.84 2.99
CA PRO A 181 30.77 0.88 2.88
C PRO A 181 30.33 0.38 4.26
N MET A 182 29.03 0.46 4.51
CA MET A 182 28.46 0.10 5.79
C MET A 182 28.25 -1.42 5.92
N PRO A 183 28.26 -1.97 7.16
CA PRO A 183 28.09 -3.39 7.37
C PRO A 183 26.74 -3.93 6.88
N ALA A 184 26.76 -5.03 6.12
CA ALA A 184 25.56 -5.68 5.58
C ALA A 184 24.58 -6.16 6.67
N ASN A 185 25.11 -6.59 7.82
CA ASN A 185 24.33 -7.04 8.97
C ASN A 185 23.42 -5.94 9.54
N TRP A 186 23.64 -4.66 9.23
CA TRP A 186 22.73 -3.58 9.59
C TRP A 186 21.36 -3.78 8.93
N TRP A 187 21.25 -4.46 7.79
CA TRP A 187 19.97 -4.80 7.16
C TRP A 187 19.33 -6.08 7.68
N ASN A 188 19.95 -6.76 8.64
CA ASN A 188 19.39 -7.94 9.31
C ASN A 188 18.37 -7.56 10.40
N VAL A 189 17.34 -6.82 10.00
CA VAL A 189 16.22 -6.39 10.83
C VAL A 189 14.93 -7.04 10.35
N LYS A 190 13.95 -7.23 11.23
CA LYS A 190 12.65 -7.82 10.84
C LYS A 190 11.93 -6.93 9.83
N ASP A 191 11.83 -5.64 10.12
CA ASP A 191 11.21 -4.62 9.27
C ASP A 191 12.23 -3.53 8.94
N ALA A 192 12.30 -3.12 7.66
CA ALA A 192 13.19 -2.06 7.18
C ALA A 192 12.40 -0.88 6.59
N SER A 193 11.07 -0.87 6.72
CA SER A 193 10.19 0.15 6.14
C SER A 193 10.55 1.57 6.61
N ASN A 194 11.00 1.72 7.86
CA ASN A 194 11.43 3.01 8.43
C ASN A 194 12.58 3.66 7.66
N ARG A 195 13.50 2.85 7.11
CA ARG A 195 14.63 3.33 6.30
C ARG A 195 14.17 3.88 4.96
N PHE A 196 13.09 3.33 4.40
CA PHE A 196 12.48 3.81 3.16
C PHE A 196 11.48 4.96 3.37
N PHE A 197 11.14 5.30 4.63
CA PHE A 197 10.23 6.42 4.90
C PHE A 197 10.76 7.73 4.31
N ASN A 198 12.04 8.03 4.57
CA ASN A 198 12.77 9.22 4.08
C ASN A 198 14.20 8.90 3.58
N CYS A 199 14.50 7.63 3.32
CA CYS A 199 15.82 7.17 2.86
C CYS A 199 16.97 7.55 3.80
N LYS A 200 16.72 7.47 5.11
CA LYS A 200 17.65 7.89 6.17
C LYS A 200 17.95 6.75 7.15
N MET A 201 19.12 6.85 7.79
CA MET A 201 19.58 5.97 8.85
C MET A 201 20.46 6.75 9.82
N ASP A 202 20.39 6.38 11.10
CA ASP A 202 21.32 6.81 12.13
C ASP A 202 22.42 5.75 12.30
N PRO A 203 23.70 6.07 12.05
CA PRO A 203 24.80 5.11 12.23
C PRO A 203 25.10 4.80 13.71
N GLN A 204 24.66 5.61 14.66
CA GLN A 204 24.79 5.33 16.10
C GLN A 204 23.73 4.35 16.59
N GLN A 205 22.57 4.31 15.91
CA GLN A 205 21.46 3.43 16.22
C GLN A 205 20.94 2.70 14.97
N PRO A 206 21.77 1.89 14.30
CA PRO A 206 21.43 1.32 12.99
C PRO A 206 20.26 0.33 13.04
N PHE A 207 20.00 -0.27 14.20
CA PHE A 207 18.90 -1.22 14.43
C PHE A 207 17.62 -0.57 14.98
N SER A 208 17.61 0.75 15.10
CA SER A 208 16.46 1.50 15.61
C SER A 208 15.23 1.28 14.74
N ALA A 209 14.08 1.11 15.39
CA ALA A 209 12.77 1.10 14.74
C ALA A 209 12.23 2.51 14.47
N TYR A 210 12.88 3.55 15.00
CA TYR A 210 12.45 4.92 14.81
C TYR A 210 12.63 5.37 13.35
N VAL A 211 11.74 6.26 12.92
CA VAL A 211 11.81 6.90 11.61
C VAL A 211 12.74 8.08 11.71
N GLY A 212 13.71 8.14 10.80
CA GLY A 212 14.64 9.25 10.70
C GLY A 212 16.08 8.78 10.62
N GLY A 213 16.97 9.70 10.94
CA GLY A 213 18.41 9.53 10.78
C GLY A 213 19.03 10.86 10.38
N ASP A 214 20.28 11.03 10.76
CA ASP A 214 21.11 12.19 10.41
C ASP A 214 21.84 11.98 9.07
N ARG A 215 21.73 10.78 8.48
CA ARG A 215 22.38 10.43 7.21
C ARG A 215 21.44 9.81 6.20
N LEU A 216 21.68 10.16 4.95
CA LEU A 216 20.99 9.63 3.77
C LEU A 216 21.66 8.33 3.32
N ILE A 217 20.85 7.40 2.85
CA ILE A 217 21.32 6.10 2.37
C ILE A 217 21.51 6.16 0.85
N PHE A 218 22.68 5.72 0.40
CA PHE A 218 23.01 5.53 -1.00
C PHE A 218 23.52 4.11 -1.24
N VAL A 219 23.31 3.59 -2.44
CA VAL A 219 23.77 2.25 -2.84
C VAL A 219 24.73 2.35 -4.01
N ASN A 220 25.64 1.38 -4.14
CA ASN A 220 26.56 1.35 -5.27
C ASN A 220 25.79 1.14 -6.59
N GLY A 221 26.01 2.02 -7.57
CA GLY A 221 25.29 2.03 -8.83
C GLY A 221 25.63 0.86 -9.75
N GLU A 222 26.90 0.48 -9.83
CA GLU A 222 27.35 -0.64 -10.68
C GLU A 222 26.81 -1.98 -10.17
N GLU A 223 26.88 -2.20 -8.85
CA GLU A 223 26.33 -3.39 -8.20
C GLU A 223 24.80 -3.44 -8.33
N LEU A 224 24.14 -2.28 -8.22
CA LEU A 224 22.70 -2.18 -8.47
C LEU A 224 22.37 -2.58 -9.91
N ASP A 225 23.03 -2.01 -10.91
CA ASP A 225 22.75 -2.31 -12.31
C ASP A 225 23.05 -3.77 -12.65
N ALA A 226 24.10 -4.36 -12.07
CA ALA A 226 24.39 -5.79 -12.19
C ALA A 226 23.28 -6.66 -11.57
N LEU A 227 22.79 -6.30 -10.39
CA LEU A 227 21.66 -6.97 -9.74
C LEU A 227 20.40 -6.90 -10.61
N LEU A 228 20.09 -5.74 -11.18
CA LEU A 228 18.91 -5.55 -12.02
C LEU A 228 18.99 -6.37 -13.33
N LYS A 229 20.17 -6.51 -13.93
CA LYS A 229 20.35 -7.38 -15.11
C LYS A 229 20.12 -8.86 -14.79
N SER A 230 20.44 -9.28 -13.57
CA SER A 230 20.21 -10.65 -13.10
C SER A 230 18.79 -10.90 -12.57
N ALA A 231 18.01 -9.85 -12.36
CA ALA A 231 16.68 -9.96 -11.80
C ALA A 231 15.68 -10.45 -12.86
N THR A 232 15.02 -11.57 -12.59
CA THR A 232 13.91 -12.02 -13.42
C THR A 232 12.68 -11.15 -13.15
N PRO A 233 12.08 -10.51 -14.16
CA PRO A 233 10.85 -9.75 -13.96
C PRO A 233 9.74 -10.66 -13.41
N LEU A 234 9.09 -10.24 -12.34
CA LEU A 234 7.89 -10.88 -11.81
C LEU A 234 6.74 -10.54 -12.76
N THR A 235 6.65 -11.28 -13.86
CA THR A 235 5.69 -11.02 -14.92
C THR A 235 4.31 -11.57 -14.54
N LYS A 236 3.28 -10.76 -14.80
CA LYS A 236 1.90 -11.26 -14.93
C LYS A 236 1.89 -12.27 -16.09
N PRO A 237 1.24 -13.45 -15.97
CA PRO A 237 1.17 -14.44 -17.04
C PRO A 237 0.64 -13.79 -18.33
N LYS A 238 1.32 -14.04 -19.45
CA LYS A 238 1.04 -13.39 -20.74
C LYS A 238 -0.19 -13.96 -21.45
N ASN A 239 -0.59 -15.18 -21.09
CA ASN A 239 -1.71 -15.89 -21.69
C ASN A 239 -2.44 -16.78 -20.64
N SER A 240 -3.63 -17.25 -20.99
CA SER A 240 -4.49 -18.07 -20.11
C SER A 240 -3.82 -19.39 -19.70
N GLU A 241 -2.91 -19.90 -20.53
CA GLU A 241 -2.21 -21.17 -20.33
C GLU A 241 -1.10 -21.04 -19.28
N GLU A 242 -0.30 -19.97 -19.34
CA GLU A 242 0.71 -19.66 -18.32
C GLU A 242 0.04 -19.27 -16.99
N ALA A 243 -1.13 -18.62 -17.03
CA ALA A 243 -1.93 -18.36 -15.83
C ALA A 243 -2.44 -19.67 -15.19
N GLY A 244 -2.91 -20.62 -16.00
CA GLY A 244 -3.30 -21.96 -15.55
C GLY A 244 -2.12 -22.72 -14.93
N ALA A 245 -0.95 -22.69 -15.56
CA ALA A 245 0.25 -23.35 -15.04
C ALA A 245 0.70 -22.76 -13.68
N LEU A 246 0.63 -21.43 -13.51
CA LEU A 246 0.94 -20.79 -12.24
C LEU A 246 -0.10 -21.09 -11.15
N LEU A 247 -1.38 -21.22 -11.51
CA LEU A 247 -2.44 -21.64 -10.59
C LEU A 247 -2.24 -23.09 -10.13
N GLU A 248 -1.98 -24.01 -11.06
CA GLU A 248 -1.71 -25.41 -10.73
C GLU A 248 -0.44 -25.57 -9.88
N LYS A 249 0.62 -24.83 -10.22
CA LYS A 249 1.83 -24.81 -9.40
C LYS A 249 1.56 -24.27 -7.99
N ALA A 250 0.72 -23.24 -7.85
CA ALA A 250 0.31 -22.70 -6.56
C ALA A 250 -0.54 -23.69 -5.76
N ARG A 251 -1.46 -24.42 -6.42
CA ARG A 251 -2.28 -25.48 -5.81
C ARG A 251 -1.42 -26.63 -5.28
N ALA A 252 -0.45 -27.09 -6.08
CA ALA A 252 0.49 -28.12 -5.67
C ALA A 252 1.29 -27.71 -4.42
N ILE A 253 1.79 -26.46 -4.37
CA ILE A 253 2.49 -25.92 -3.20
C ILE A 253 1.55 -25.84 -1.98
N TYR A 254 0.28 -25.48 -2.19
CA TYR A 254 -0.70 -25.40 -1.11
C TYR A 254 -0.92 -26.78 -0.49
N ASP A 255 -1.16 -27.79 -1.33
CA ASP A 255 -1.44 -29.15 -0.91
C ASP A 255 -0.21 -29.76 -0.20
N GLU A 256 1.00 -29.60 -0.75
CA GLU A 256 2.26 -30.05 -0.12
C GLU A 256 2.48 -29.41 1.27
N MET A 257 2.25 -28.09 1.38
CA MET A 257 2.40 -27.39 2.66
C MET A 257 1.30 -27.73 3.66
N ARG A 258 0.10 -28.07 3.18
CA ARG A 258 -1.03 -28.48 4.02
C ARG A 258 -0.84 -29.88 4.57
N ASP A 259 -0.31 -30.80 3.77
CA ASP A 259 0.05 -32.16 4.19
C ASP A 259 1.18 -32.14 5.23
N SER A 260 2.06 -31.14 5.13
CA SER A 260 3.16 -30.90 6.08
C SER A 260 2.73 -30.24 7.40
N GLY A 261 1.48 -29.76 7.52
CA GLY A 261 0.94 -29.19 8.75
C GLY A 261 0.06 -27.94 8.60
N PRO A 262 -0.21 -27.22 9.71
CA PRO A 262 -1.07 -26.03 9.70
C PRO A 262 -0.51 -24.92 8.81
N LEU A 263 -1.27 -24.57 7.77
CA LEU A 263 -0.87 -23.59 6.75
C LEU A 263 -1.51 -22.22 6.98
N SER A 264 -0.67 -21.21 7.28
CA SER A 264 -1.10 -19.81 7.28
C SER A 264 -1.03 -19.19 5.88
N ARG A 265 -1.88 -18.18 5.61
CA ARG A 265 -1.83 -17.41 4.35
C ARG A 265 -0.45 -16.82 4.09
N ALA A 266 0.16 -16.23 5.12
CA ALA A 266 1.46 -15.59 5.00
C ALA A 266 2.60 -16.59 4.67
N SER A 267 2.55 -17.78 5.26
CA SER A 267 3.54 -18.84 4.95
C SER A 267 3.33 -19.42 3.55
N PHE A 268 2.09 -19.56 3.09
CA PHE A 268 1.78 -20.01 1.74
C PHE A 268 2.20 -18.98 0.66
N GLU A 269 1.83 -17.71 0.84
CA GLU A 269 2.26 -16.64 -0.08
C GLU A 269 3.79 -16.56 -0.15
N LYS A 270 4.49 -16.78 0.97
CA LYS A 270 5.96 -16.82 1.01
C LYS A 270 6.54 -17.99 0.20
N ALA A 271 5.92 -19.17 0.25
CA ALA A 271 6.36 -20.33 -0.54
C ALA A 271 6.10 -20.14 -2.04
N CYS A 272 4.93 -19.62 -2.40
CA CYS A 272 4.59 -19.24 -3.78
C CYS A 272 5.61 -18.23 -4.36
N ARG A 273 5.99 -17.20 -3.57
CA ARG A 273 7.00 -16.22 -4.00
C ARG A 273 8.37 -16.86 -4.28
N LYS A 274 8.79 -17.87 -3.51
CA LYS A 274 10.06 -18.59 -3.78
C LYS A 274 10.06 -19.29 -5.15
N GLN A 275 8.87 -19.60 -5.66
CA GLN A 275 8.66 -20.28 -6.93
C GLN A 275 8.28 -19.32 -8.07
N ASN A 276 8.49 -18.01 -7.87
CA ASN A 276 8.13 -16.93 -8.79
C ASN A 276 6.63 -16.84 -9.10
N ILE A 277 5.78 -17.28 -8.18
CA ILE A 277 4.33 -17.17 -8.34
C ILE A 277 3.86 -15.82 -7.77
N PRO A 278 3.12 -15.00 -8.55
CA PRO A 278 2.59 -13.72 -8.10
C PRO A 278 1.64 -13.86 -6.89
N SER A 279 1.64 -12.86 -6.01
CA SER A 279 0.77 -12.82 -4.83
C SER A 279 -0.72 -12.90 -5.18
N THR A 280 -1.12 -12.34 -6.32
CA THR A 280 -2.50 -12.39 -6.83
C THR A 280 -2.95 -13.83 -7.07
N THR A 281 -2.11 -14.62 -7.74
CA THR A 281 -2.36 -16.04 -8.03
C THR A 281 -2.39 -16.87 -6.75
N SER A 282 -1.43 -16.67 -5.84
CA SER A 282 -1.41 -17.41 -4.56
C SER A 282 -2.61 -17.06 -3.69
N ARG A 283 -3.08 -15.81 -3.68
CA ARG A 283 -4.26 -15.42 -2.89
C ARG A 283 -5.54 -16.03 -3.44
N ALA A 284 -5.70 -16.07 -4.76
CA ALA A 284 -6.84 -16.71 -5.40
C ALA A 284 -6.94 -18.19 -5.00
N VAL A 285 -5.83 -18.93 -5.08
CA VAL A 285 -5.76 -20.35 -4.69
C VAL A 285 -6.01 -20.55 -3.19
N TYR A 286 -5.44 -19.71 -2.34
CA TYR A 286 -5.66 -19.81 -0.89
C TYR A 286 -7.14 -19.60 -0.52
N SER A 287 -7.79 -18.62 -1.14
CA SER A 287 -9.22 -18.34 -0.95
C SER A 287 -10.11 -19.45 -1.49
N GLU A 288 -9.79 -20.00 -2.66
CA GLU A 288 -10.47 -21.16 -3.26
C GLU A 288 -10.41 -22.37 -2.33
N LYS A 289 -9.21 -22.80 -1.92
CA LYS A 289 -9.00 -23.98 -1.08
C LYS A 289 -9.58 -23.85 0.33
N ILE A 290 -9.65 -22.63 0.89
CA ILE A 290 -10.37 -22.40 2.16
C ILE A 290 -11.88 -22.46 1.97
N GLY A 291 -12.39 -21.98 0.83
CA GLY A 291 -13.81 -22.05 0.48
C GLY A 291 -14.30 -23.50 0.34
N GLU A 292 -13.51 -24.35 -0.31
CA GLU A 292 -13.79 -25.79 -0.48
C GLU A 292 -13.83 -26.57 0.85
N GLN A 293 -13.15 -26.08 1.90
CA GLN A 293 -13.10 -26.73 3.21
C GLN A 293 -14.34 -26.47 4.09
N LYS A 294 -15.26 -25.60 3.68
CA LYS A 294 -16.56 -25.44 4.37
C LYS A 294 -17.58 -26.39 3.72
N PRO A 295 -18.07 -27.44 4.41
CA PRO A 295 -19.21 -28.20 3.90
C PRO A 295 -20.44 -27.28 3.84
N SER A 296 -21.16 -27.29 2.71
CA SER A 296 -22.52 -26.75 2.64
C SER A 296 -23.34 -27.35 3.78
N LYS A 297 -23.75 -26.51 4.72
CA LYS A 297 -24.83 -26.80 5.66
C LYS A 297 -26.12 -26.19 5.14
#